data_AF-A0A1I0MXW1-F1
#
_entry.id   AF-A0A1I0MXW1-F1
#
_cell.length_a   1.000
_cell.length_b   1.000
_cell.length_c   1.000
_cell.angle_alpha   90.00
_cell.angle_beta   90.00
_cell.angle_gamma   90.00
#
_symmetry.space_group_name_H-M   'P 1'
#
loop_
_entity.id
_entity.type
_entity.pdbx_description
1 polymer ?
#
loop_
_entity_poly.entity_id
_entity_poly.type
_entity_poly.pdbx_seq_one_letter_code
_entity_poly.pdbx_strand_id
1 'polypeptide(L)'
;MKGKVLRYYPLVVMVLWAIACWCFFQFCYPYHFFFQEQNQLFLWSWDYISSYTGSGWLATLAGDFLTQFYYYLYIGATILTFCLTATGMLLYSALSHLKVNHIVSLLLALVLMTFLAVCHFSTSYRLSSTITVMGWTLLLWLVSLVKGRKKQVAVCCCLLLSGWLLFGLPQVKKLQGPDFILEKDFAVDCEYYFGNHDKVIQLVESSEQWTNQMLFFYNLSQAQRDQLPDHLLKFTPNYLGTFEKIGPKTPMLTIRNMNELYWALGDMTFTERAAMMTNVFSHNNRNVRMMRRLAECNIVSGDSLAAEKYLRILDKTLVYRKWAENIRQHGQQIYQEKMQRANRRDTITISDNAHFLMMQLLDTNPDNTIALDYILCSNLLLKDITNFKRDYDRYCIETGRPRLKPLYQEALCIWLAGTDASQEEWEKYIQRSDVFERFQQYNQQRGSTLFKGSYWYYFDKIKAPEI
;
A
#
# COMPACT_ATOMS: atom_id res chain seq x y z
N MET A 1 40.62 -12.14 -33.07
CA MET A 1 39.32 -12.28 -32.35
C MET A 1 39.45 -12.70 -30.88
N LYS A 2 40.22 -13.75 -30.52
CA LYS A 2 40.34 -14.24 -29.13
C LYS A 2 40.71 -13.17 -28.07
N GLY A 3 41.62 -12.24 -28.38
CA GLY A 3 42.06 -11.20 -27.44
C GLY A 3 41.04 -10.07 -27.17
N LYS A 4 40.12 -9.78 -28.09
CA LYS A 4 39.03 -8.81 -27.85
C LYS A 4 37.94 -9.45 -26.98
N VAL A 5 37.62 -10.73 -27.21
CA VAL A 5 36.64 -11.48 -26.40
C VAL A 5 37.10 -11.60 -24.95
N LEU A 6 38.40 -11.86 -24.70
CA LEU A 6 38.97 -11.88 -23.35
C LEU A 6 38.98 -10.51 -22.63
N ARG A 7 38.85 -9.40 -23.35
CA ARG A 7 38.85 -8.06 -22.74
C ARG A 7 37.46 -7.65 -22.26
N TYR A 8 36.40 -8.11 -22.91
CA TYR A 8 35.03 -7.70 -22.61
C TYR A 8 34.21 -8.76 -21.86
N TYR A 9 34.71 -10.00 -21.70
CA TYR A 9 33.98 -11.04 -20.97
C TYR A 9 33.51 -10.63 -19.55
N PRO A 10 34.27 -9.87 -18.72
CA PRO A 10 33.82 -9.53 -17.37
C PRO A 10 32.62 -8.60 -17.40
N LEU A 11 32.65 -7.62 -18.33
CA LEU A 11 31.54 -6.70 -18.57
C LEU A 11 30.30 -7.45 -19.04
N VAL A 12 30.45 -8.37 -20.00
CA VAL A 12 29.34 -9.19 -20.51
C VAL A 12 28.71 -10.00 -19.38
N VAL A 13 29.51 -10.65 -18.53
CA VAL A 13 29.00 -11.44 -17.39
C VAL A 13 28.26 -10.55 -16.38
N MET A 14 28.80 -9.39 -16.03
CA MET A 14 28.13 -8.45 -15.12
C MET A 14 26.82 -7.92 -15.70
N VAL A 15 26.79 -7.61 -17.00
CA VAL A 15 25.56 -7.17 -17.68
C VAL A 15 24.51 -8.28 -17.73
N LEU A 16 24.91 -9.53 -18.02
CA LEU A 16 23.99 -10.67 -17.99
C LEU A 16 23.41 -10.88 -16.58
N TRP A 17 24.25 -10.74 -15.54
CA TRP A 17 23.77 -10.80 -14.16
C TRP A 17 22.81 -9.65 -13.83
N ALA A 18 23.12 -8.43 -14.28
CA ALA A 18 22.23 -7.28 -14.11
C ALA A 18 20.88 -7.47 -14.81
N ILE A 19 20.86 -8.08 -16.00
CA ILE A 19 19.61 -8.44 -16.71
C ILE A 19 18.82 -9.48 -15.91
N ALA A 20 19.48 -10.47 -15.31
CA ALA A 20 18.81 -11.45 -14.44
C ALA A 20 18.16 -10.76 -13.22
N CYS A 21 18.90 -9.88 -12.55
CA CYS A 21 18.34 -9.06 -11.47
C CYS A 21 17.19 -8.16 -11.96
N TRP A 22 17.32 -7.56 -13.14
CA TRP A 22 16.29 -6.72 -13.74
C TRP A 22 15.00 -7.49 -13.96
N CYS A 23 15.08 -8.66 -14.61
CA CYS A 23 13.93 -9.53 -14.85
C CYS A 23 13.26 -9.95 -13.53
N PHE A 24 14.04 -10.32 -12.52
CA PHE A 24 13.50 -10.68 -11.21
C PHE A 24 12.72 -9.51 -10.57
N PHE A 25 13.35 -8.36 -10.45
CA PHE A 25 12.73 -7.19 -9.82
C PHE A 25 11.60 -6.59 -10.63
N GLN A 26 11.58 -6.80 -11.94
CA GLN A 26 10.53 -6.29 -12.80
C GLN A 26 9.29 -7.19 -12.86
N PHE A 27 9.48 -8.51 -12.93
CA PHE A 27 8.38 -9.45 -13.18
C PHE A 27 7.95 -10.21 -11.93
N CYS A 28 8.84 -10.37 -10.94
CA CYS A 28 8.57 -11.15 -9.72
C CYS A 28 8.45 -10.28 -8.46
N TYR A 29 9.05 -9.07 -8.45
CA TYR A 29 9.10 -8.20 -7.27
C TYR A 29 8.93 -6.68 -7.56
N PRO A 30 8.02 -6.25 -8.47
CA PRO A 30 7.91 -4.85 -8.87
C PRO A 30 7.24 -3.91 -7.86
N TYR A 31 6.25 -4.38 -7.09
CA TYR A 31 5.43 -3.56 -6.18
C TYR A 31 6.22 -3.04 -4.99
N HIS A 32 7.31 -3.71 -4.63
CA HIS A 32 8.28 -3.22 -3.67
C HIS A 32 8.78 -1.79 -4.00
N PHE A 33 9.04 -1.48 -5.27
CA PHE A 33 9.51 -0.15 -5.67
C PHE A 33 8.43 0.91 -5.49
N PHE A 34 7.19 0.60 -5.89
CA PHE A 34 6.06 1.50 -5.68
C PHE A 34 5.83 1.76 -4.19
N PHE A 35 5.96 0.73 -3.35
CA PHE A 35 5.88 0.92 -1.90
C PHE A 35 6.96 1.89 -1.39
N GLN A 36 8.22 1.72 -1.80
CA GLN A 36 9.28 2.62 -1.36
C GLN A 36 9.01 4.07 -1.79
N GLU A 37 8.58 4.26 -3.04
CA GLU A 37 8.26 5.56 -3.62
C GLU A 37 7.12 6.26 -2.88
N GLN A 38 6.01 5.56 -2.67
CA GLN A 38 4.82 6.09 -2.00
C GLN A 38 5.12 6.52 -0.55
N ASN A 39 6.09 5.88 0.12
CA ASN A 39 6.46 6.15 1.51
C ASN A 39 7.68 7.08 1.67
N GLN A 40 7.86 7.97 0.71
CA GLN A 40 8.81 9.08 0.79
C GLN A 40 8.30 10.31 0.02
N LEU A 41 9.01 11.43 0.08
CA LEU A 41 8.70 12.62 -0.71
C LEU A 41 9.98 13.41 -0.98
N PHE A 42 10.32 13.61 -2.25
CA PHE A 42 11.44 14.42 -2.71
C PHE A 42 10.94 15.73 -3.34
N LEU A 43 11.47 16.89 -2.92
CA LEU A 43 11.06 18.20 -3.45
C LEU A 43 12.21 18.91 -4.15
N TRP A 44 11.97 19.34 -5.39
CA TRP A 44 12.85 20.20 -6.17
C TRP A 44 12.72 21.66 -5.72
N SER A 45 13.16 21.94 -4.50
CA SER A 45 13.25 23.30 -3.96
C SER A 45 14.48 23.45 -3.08
N TRP A 46 15.07 24.65 -3.10
CA TRP A 46 16.29 24.93 -2.36
C TRP A 46 16.14 24.67 -0.87
N ASP A 47 15.05 25.14 -0.24
CA ASP A 47 14.77 24.93 1.20
C ASP A 47 14.78 23.45 1.60
N TYR A 48 14.27 22.60 0.69
CA TYR A 48 14.25 21.15 0.90
C TYR A 48 15.64 20.53 0.69
N ILE A 49 16.32 20.88 -0.39
CA ILE A 49 17.65 20.35 -0.70
C ILE A 49 18.66 20.76 0.39
N SER A 50 18.56 21.97 0.95
CA SER A 50 19.40 22.41 2.06
C SER A 50 19.16 21.66 3.37
N SER A 51 18.06 20.89 3.49
CA SER A 51 17.82 20.04 4.66
C SER A 51 18.71 18.79 4.68
N TYR A 52 19.32 18.42 3.54
CA TYR A 52 20.28 17.31 3.47
C TYR A 52 21.61 17.76 4.08
N THR A 53 21.78 17.43 5.36
CA THR A 53 22.96 17.77 6.15
C THR A 53 23.51 16.53 6.84
N GLY A 54 24.70 16.63 7.44
CA GLY A 54 25.36 15.51 8.11
C GLY A 54 26.13 14.59 7.18
N SER A 55 26.58 13.45 7.71
CA SER A 55 27.34 12.46 6.95
C SER A 55 26.44 11.68 5.98
N GLY A 56 26.91 11.48 4.76
CA GLY A 56 26.14 10.78 3.73
C GLY A 56 25.05 11.61 3.06
N TRP A 57 25.08 12.93 3.22
CA TRP A 57 24.05 13.81 2.66
C TRP A 57 23.90 13.65 1.14
N LEU A 58 25.00 13.46 0.39
CA LEU A 58 24.98 13.34 -1.07
C LEU A 58 24.40 12.00 -1.51
N ALA A 59 24.78 10.91 -0.85
CA ALA A 59 24.20 9.59 -1.12
C ALA A 59 22.69 9.56 -0.83
N THR A 60 22.28 10.21 0.26
CA THR A 60 20.87 10.31 0.65
C THR A 60 20.08 11.16 -0.33
N LEU A 61 20.60 12.34 -0.70
CA LEU A 61 20.00 13.24 -1.69
C LEU A 61 19.82 12.55 -3.05
N ALA A 62 20.87 11.91 -3.57
CA ALA A 62 20.82 11.22 -4.85
C ALA A 62 19.87 10.01 -4.81
N GLY A 63 19.84 9.28 -3.68
CA GLY A 63 18.99 8.11 -3.50
C GLY A 63 17.51 8.49 -3.46
N ASP A 64 17.15 9.48 -2.65
CA ASP A 64 15.77 9.96 -2.54
C ASP A 64 15.31 10.58 -3.87
N PHE A 65 16.18 11.33 -4.55
CA PHE A 65 15.92 11.90 -5.87
C PHE A 65 15.61 10.81 -6.90
N LEU A 66 16.41 9.75 -6.98
CA LEU A 66 16.19 8.68 -7.96
C LEU A 66 14.98 7.81 -7.60
N THR A 67 14.72 7.60 -6.32
CA THR A 67 13.61 6.76 -5.85
C THR A 67 12.24 7.37 -6.21
N GLN A 68 12.12 8.68 -6.45
CA GLN A 68 10.85 9.27 -6.94
C GLN A 68 10.39 8.64 -8.27
N PHE A 69 11.30 8.18 -9.11
CA PHE A 69 10.97 7.62 -10.42
C PHE A 69 10.48 6.16 -10.35
N TYR A 70 10.51 5.54 -9.17
CA TYR A 70 9.92 4.21 -8.94
C TYR A 70 8.41 4.20 -9.13
N TYR A 71 7.79 5.39 -9.26
CA TYR A 71 6.40 5.58 -9.67
C TYR A 71 6.09 4.97 -11.04
N TYR A 72 7.06 4.94 -11.96
CA TYR A 72 6.85 4.42 -13.31
C TYR A 72 7.23 2.94 -13.40
N LEU A 73 6.37 2.17 -14.07
CA LEU A 73 6.64 0.77 -14.40
C LEU A 73 7.98 0.66 -15.16
N TYR A 74 8.76 -0.39 -14.88
CA TYR A 74 10.11 -0.65 -15.44
C TYR A 74 11.25 0.25 -14.92
N ILE A 75 10.97 1.49 -14.51
CA ILE A 75 12.03 2.44 -14.16
C ILE A 75 12.72 2.04 -12.85
N GLY A 76 11.98 1.56 -11.85
CA GLY A 76 12.58 1.15 -10.57
C GLY A 76 13.63 0.05 -10.71
N ALA A 77 13.28 -1.05 -11.38
CA ALA A 77 14.21 -2.14 -11.69
C ALA A 77 15.41 -1.67 -12.53
N THR A 78 15.18 -0.75 -13.48
CA THR A 78 16.24 -0.19 -14.34
C THR A 78 17.23 0.66 -13.53
N ILE A 79 16.76 1.56 -12.67
CA ILE A 79 17.59 2.39 -11.81
C ILE A 79 18.43 1.51 -10.88
N LEU A 80 17.78 0.55 -10.20
CA LEU A 80 18.46 -0.34 -9.27
C LEU A 80 19.59 -1.10 -9.97
N THR A 81 19.29 -1.76 -11.09
CA THR A 81 20.26 -2.60 -11.82
C THR A 81 21.38 -1.79 -12.46
N PHE A 82 21.10 -0.54 -12.86
CA PHE A 82 22.15 0.40 -13.28
C PHE A 82 23.10 0.72 -12.12
N CYS A 83 22.58 1.04 -10.93
CA CYS A 83 23.39 1.27 -9.74
C CYS A 83 24.20 0.03 -9.33
N LEU A 84 23.62 -1.17 -9.39
CA LEU A 84 24.32 -2.42 -9.12
C LEU A 84 25.47 -2.64 -10.11
N THR A 85 25.20 -2.47 -11.40
CA THR A 85 26.21 -2.64 -12.46
C THR A 85 27.33 -1.62 -12.34
N ALA A 86 27.02 -0.35 -12.09
CA ALA A 86 28.01 0.69 -11.86
C ALA A 86 28.90 0.36 -10.66
N THR A 87 28.31 -0.09 -9.55
CA THR A 87 29.05 -0.50 -8.34
C THR A 87 29.96 -1.70 -8.61
N GLY A 88 29.47 -2.73 -9.29
CA GLY A 88 30.26 -3.90 -9.68
C GLY A 88 31.42 -3.54 -10.61
N MET A 89 31.18 -2.68 -11.60
CA MET A 89 32.20 -2.19 -12.54
C MET A 89 33.28 -1.34 -11.85
N LEU A 90 32.90 -0.47 -10.92
CA LEU A 90 33.84 0.32 -10.13
C LEU A 90 34.74 -0.59 -9.28
N LEU A 91 34.17 -1.57 -8.59
CA LEU A 91 34.93 -2.54 -7.80
C LEU A 91 35.87 -3.39 -8.68
N TYR A 92 35.35 -3.94 -9.78
CA TYR A 92 36.14 -4.74 -10.73
C TYR A 92 37.34 -3.95 -11.25
N SER A 93 37.10 -2.70 -11.66
CA SER A 93 38.14 -1.81 -12.19
C SER A 93 39.18 -1.49 -11.12
N ALA A 94 38.73 -1.18 -9.89
CA ALA A 94 39.63 -0.88 -8.78
C ALA A 94 40.56 -2.06 -8.46
N LEU A 95 40.01 -3.27 -8.34
CA LEU A 95 40.78 -4.48 -8.07
C LEU A 95 41.75 -4.83 -9.20
N SER A 96 41.33 -4.64 -10.45
CA SER A 96 42.19 -4.84 -11.63
C SER A 96 43.37 -3.87 -11.65
N HIS A 97 43.17 -2.60 -11.30
CA HIS A 97 44.25 -1.61 -11.15
C HIS A 97 45.20 -1.95 -10.00
N LEU A 98 44.68 -2.55 -8.92
CA LEU A 98 45.46 -3.08 -7.80
C LEU A 98 46.14 -4.42 -8.11
N LYS A 99 46.09 -4.89 -9.36
CA LYS A 99 46.70 -6.14 -9.85
C LYS A 99 46.15 -7.41 -9.21
N VAL A 100 44.91 -7.37 -8.71
CA VAL A 100 44.18 -8.57 -8.30
C VAL A 100 43.81 -9.37 -9.55
N ASN A 101 43.79 -10.71 -9.43
CA ASN A 101 43.42 -11.60 -10.53
C ASN A 101 42.04 -11.23 -11.12
N HIS A 102 41.90 -11.22 -12.45
CA HIS A 102 40.66 -10.82 -13.13
C HIS A 102 39.45 -11.69 -12.78
N ILE A 103 39.65 -12.99 -12.55
CA ILE A 103 38.57 -13.91 -12.15
C ILE A 103 38.13 -13.60 -10.73
N VAL A 104 39.07 -13.41 -9.80
CA VAL A 104 38.77 -13.04 -8.41
C VAL A 104 38.06 -11.68 -8.35
N SER A 105 38.53 -10.71 -9.13
CA SER A 105 37.91 -9.38 -9.23
C SER A 105 36.48 -9.46 -9.75
N LEU A 106 36.23 -10.30 -10.76
CA LEU A 106 34.88 -10.53 -11.29
C LEU A 106 33.98 -11.21 -10.26
N LEU A 107 34.47 -12.24 -9.56
CA LEU A 107 33.72 -12.93 -8.52
C LEU A 107 33.34 -11.97 -7.38
N LEU A 108 34.28 -11.15 -6.91
CA LEU A 108 34.00 -10.15 -5.86
C LEU A 108 32.99 -9.09 -6.33
N ALA A 109 33.07 -8.64 -7.58
CA ALA A 109 32.08 -7.74 -8.16
C ALA A 109 30.68 -8.37 -8.22
N LEU A 110 30.57 -9.62 -8.68
CA LEU A 110 29.30 -10.34 -8.73
C LEU A 110 28.73 -10.59 -7.32
N VAL A 111 29.57 -10.97 -6.35
CA VAL A 111 29.17 -11.13 -4.95
C VAL A 111 28.63 -9.81 -4.39
N LEU A 112 29.29 -8.68 -4.65
CA LEU A 112 28.81 -7.39 -4.20
C LEU A 112 27.48 -7.01 -4.86
N MET A 113 27.34 -7.21 -6.17
CA MET A 113 26.08 -6.95 -6.89
C MET A 113 24.93 -7.79 -6.31
N THR A 114 25.16 -9.09 -6.09
CA THR A 114 24.16 -10.00 -5.50
C THR A 114 23.84 -9.62 -4.07
N PHE A 115 24.84 -9.30 -3.25
CA PHE A 115 24.65 -8.87 -1.88
C PHE A 115 23.75 -7.63 -1.80
N LEU A 116 24.04 -6.61 -2.61
CA LEU A 116 23.24 -5.39 -2.67
C LEU A 116 21.81 -5.68 -3.18
N ALA A 117 21.66 -6.52 -4.20
CA ALA A 117 20.35 -6.95 -4.69
C ALA A 117 19.54 -7.65 -3.58
N VAL A 118 20.15 -8.52 -2.79
CA VAL A 118 19.49 -9.21 -1.67
C VAL A 118 19.11 -8.24 -0.55
N CYS A 119 19.92 -7.21 -0.29
CA CYS A 119 19.55 -6.17 0.69
C CYS A 119 18.24 -5.46 0.32
N HIS A 120 17.94 -5.29 -0.98
CA HIS A 120 16.69 -4.68 -1.47
C HIS A 120 15.44 -5.53 -1.25
N PHE A 121 15.54 -6.75 -0.72
CA PHE A 121 14.34 -7.47 -0.26
C PHE A 121 13.76 -6.85 1.02
N SER A 122 14.53 -6.08 1.78
CA SER A 122 14.03 -5.32 2.93
C SER A 122 13.47 -3.98 2.47
N THR A 123 12.22 -3.68 2.83
CA THR A 123 11.58 -2.37 2.58
C THR A 123 12.29 -1.20 3.24
N SER A 124 13.10 -1.48 4.26
CA SER A 124 13.92 -0.48 4.95
C SER A 124 15.24 -0.18 4.25
N TYR A 125 15.66 -1.01 3.28
CA TYR A 125 16.87 -0.80 2.51
C TYR A 125 16.54 0.05 1.27
N ARG A 126 16.88 1.34 1.36
CA ARG A 126 16.60 2.32 0.31
C ARG A 126 17.74 2.40 -0.71
N LEU A 127 17.45 2.98 -1.87
CA LEU A 127 18.45 3.21 -2.92
C LEU A 127 19.64 4.05 -2.44
N SER A 128 19.42 4.97 -1.50
CA SER A 128 20.50 5.75 -0.87
C SER A 128 21.60 4.86 -0.28
N SER A 129 21.26 3.73 0.33
CA SER A 129 22.23 2.75 0.86
C SER A 129 23.08 2.11 -0.24
N THR A 130 22.51 1.85 -1.42
CA THR A 130 23.26 1.38 -2.59
C THR A 130 24.17 2.46 -3.14
N ILE A 131 23.70 3.71 -3.18
CA ILE A 131 24.53 4.85 -3.60
C ILE A 131 25.69 5.11 -2.62
N THR A 132 25.50 4.89 -1.32
CA THR A 132 26.60 4.91 -0.35
C THR A 132 27.69 3.92 -0.75
N VAL A 133 27.33 2.66 -1.03
CA VAL A 133 28.31 1.64 -1.44
C VAL A 133 28.94 1.98 -2.80
N MET A 134 28.15 2.50 -3.74
CA MET A 134 28.65 3.02 -5.02
C MET A 134 29.68 4.14 -4.82
N GLY A 135 29.43 5.06 -3.90
CA GLY A 135 30.37 6.13 -3.53
C GLY A 135 31.67 5.61 -2.94
N TRP A 136 31.61 4.63 -2.03
CA TRP A 136 32.82 3.99 -1.48
C TRP A 136 33.62 3.22 -2.52
N THR A 137 32.95 2.50 -3.43
CA THR A 137 33.63 1.81 -4.53
C THR A 137 34.21 2.79 -5.55
N LEU A 138 33.58 3.95 -5.76
CA LEU A 138 34.14 5.05 -6.56
C LEU A 138 35.43 5.59 -5.93
N LEU A 139 35.44 5.85 -4.61
CA LEU A 139 36.65 6.31 -3.91
C LEU A 139 37.77 5.27 -3.97
N LEU A 140 37.44 3.98 -3.78
CA LEU A 140 38.41 2.89 -3.92
C LEU A 140 39.00 2.86 -5.35
N TRP A 141 38.15 3.04 -6.36
CA TRP A 141 38.60 3.14 -7.74
C TRP A 141 39.54 4.33 -7.94
N LEU A 142 39.20 5.52 -7.42
CA LEU A 142 40.07 6.70 -7.50
C LEU A 142 41.44 6.46 -6.82
N VAL A 143 41.47 5.82 -5.65
CA VAL A 143 42.73 5.43 -4.98
C VAL A 143 43.54 4.48 -5.84
N SER A 144 42.89 3.52 -6.52
CA SER A 144 43.56 2.52 -7.35
C SER A 144 44.31 3.12 -8.55
N LEU A 145 43.91 4.30 -9.03
CA LEU A 145 44.57 5.02 -10.14
C LEU A 145 45.93 5.62 -9.74
N VAL A 146 46.17 5.82 -8.44
CA VAL A 146 47.40 6.43 -7.93
C VAL A 146 48.55 5.42 -7.96
N LYS A 147 49.68 5.80 -8.56
CA LYS A 147 50.89 4.96 -8.61
C LYS A 147 51.68 5.01 -7.30
N GLY A 148 51.94 3.84 -6.72
CA GLY A 148 52.83 3.64 -5.57
C GLY A 148 52.09 3.52 -4.23
N ARG A 149 52.37 2.43 -3.49
CA ARG A 149 51.63 2.06 -2.27
C ARG A 149 51.59 3.15 -1.19
N LYS A 150 52.70 3.85 -0.95
CA LYS A 150 52.74 4.95 0.05
C LYS A 150 51.79 6.10 -0.31
N LYS A 151 51.73 6.47 -1.59
CA LYS A 151 50.83 7.52 -2.08
C LYS A 151 49.37 7.06 -2.06
N GLN A 152 49.10 5.80 -2.40
CA GLN A 152 47.77 5.20 -2.30
C GLN A 152 47.24 5.25 -0.86
N VAL A 153 48.07 4.89 0.13
CA VAL A 153 47.68 4.97 1.55
C VAL A 153 47.40 6.41 1.96
N ALA A 154 48.26 7.37 1.58
CA ALA A 154 48.04 8.78 1.89
C ALA A 154 46.73 9.32 1.28
N VAL A 155 46.48 9.05 -0.01
CA VAL A 155 45.24 9.45 -0.69
C VAL A 155 44.02 8.76 -0.09
N CYS A 156 44.12 7.47 0.26
CA CYS A 156 43.06 6.75 0.96
C CYS A 156 42.71 7.45 2.28
N CYS A 157 43.69 7.75 3.13
CA CYS A 157 43.47 8.46 4.40
C CYS A 157 42.81 9.83 4.19
N CYS A 158 43.23 10.59 3.18
CA CYS A 158 42.59 11.86 2.84
C CYS A 158 41.12 11.70 2.39
N LEU A 159 40.82 10.65 1.62
CA LEU A 159 39.49 10.39 1.08
C LEU A 159 38.51 9.78 2.08
N LEU A 160 38.98 9.19 3.20
CA LEU A 160 38.12 8.60 4.22
C LEU A 160 37.14 9.62 4.81
N LEU A 161 37.64 10.82 5.18
CA LEU A 161 36.79 11.86 5.75
C LEU A 161 35.79 12.40 4.72
N SER A 162 36.23 12.66 3.49
CA SER A 162 35.32 13.09 2.42
C SER A 162 34.30 12.01 2.06
N GLY A 163 34.70 10.73 2.09
CA GLY A 163 33.81 9.61 1.82
C GLY A 163 32.75 9.45 2.89
N TRP A 164 33.13 9.57 4.16
CA TRP A 164 32.17 9.59 5.27
C TRP A 164 31.23 10.80 5.19
N LEU A 165 31.74 12.00 4.91
CA LEU A 165 30.91 13.20 4.78
C LEU A 165 29.92 13.13 3.61
N LEU A 166 30.37 12.67 2.43
CA LEU A 166 29.53 12.64 1.22
C LEU A 166 28.62 11.41 1.16
N PHE A 167 29.14 10.23 1.51
CA PHE A 167 28.45 8.95 1.29
C PHE A 167 28.00 8.26 2.58
N GLY A 168 28.52 8.65 3.74
CA GLY A 168 28.15 8.06 5.03
C GLY A 168 28.69 6.64 5.20
N LEU A 169 28.21 5.92 6.20
CA LEU A 169 28.58 4.52 6.40
C LEU A 169 27.62 3.58 5.66
N PRO A 170 28.11 2.54 4.96
CA PRO A 170 27.25 1.54 4.35
C PRO A 170 26.35 0.89 5.40
N GLN A 171 25.04 0.92 5.15
CA GLN A 171 24.10 0.17 5.97
C GLN A 171 24.10 -1.28 5.52
N VAL A 172 24.28 -2.20 6.47
CA VAL A 172 24.11 -3.64 6.23
C VAL A 172 22.85 -4.08 6.95
N LYS A 173 21.88 -4.57 6.19
CA LYS A 173 20.66 -5.17 6.73
C LYS A 173 20.84 -6.68 6.84
N LYS A 174 20.07 -7.31 7.72
CA LYS A 174 20.03 -8.77 7.84
C LYS A 174 19.61 -9.35 6.48
N LEU A 175 20.40 -10.29 5.96
CA LEU A 175 20.06 -10.98 4.72
C LEU A 175 18.77 -11.78 4.92
N GLN A 176 17.84 -11.62 3.99
CA GLN A 176 16.57 -12.32 3.95
C GLN A 176 16.30 -12.75 2.50
N GLY A 177 15.38 -13.68 2.29
CA GLY A 177 14.88 -14.00 0.95
C GLY A 177 13.80 -13.00 0.49
N PRO A 178 13.34 -13.09 -0.76
CA PRO A 178 12.18 -12.34 -1.22
C PRO A 178 10.92 -12.79 -0.48
N ASP A 179 10.09 -11.84 -0.06
CA ASP A 179 8.81 -12.10 0.60
C ASP A 179 7.67 -11.92 -0.40
N PHE A 180 7.26 -13.02 -1.04
CA PHE A 180 6.21 -12.99 -2.05
C PHE A 180 4.81 -12.75 -1.48
N ILE A 181 4.60 -12.99 -0.18
CA ILE A 181 3.32 -12.69 0.47
C ILE A 181 3.23 -11.17 0.65
N LEU A 182 4.29 -10.54 1.17
CA LEU A 182 4.35 -9.09 1.30
C LEU A 182 4.30 -8.39 -0.07
N GLU A 183 4.91 -8.96 -1.10
CA GLU A 183 4.84 -8.44 -2.46
C GLU A 183 3.41 -8.47 -3.01
N LYS A 184 2.63 -9.52 -2.71
CA LYS A 184 1.20 -9.57 -3.05
C LYS A 184 0.39 -8.54 -2.26
N ASP A 185 0.71 -8.31 -0.99
CA ASP A 185 0.11 -7.26 -0.17
C ASP A 185 0.36 -5.87 -0.76
N PHE A 186 1.57 -5.62 -1.29
CA PHE A 186 1.87 -4.39 -2.02
C PHE A 186 1.16 -4.32 -3.37
N ALA A 187 0.99 -5.46 -4.05
CA ALA A 187 0.27 -5.53 -5.32
C ALA A 187 -1.18 -5.06 -5.16
N VAL A 188 -1.93 -5.67 -4.25
CA VAL A 188 -3.34 -5.31 -4.03
C VAL A 188 -3.52 -3.86 -3.57
N ASP A 189 -2.62 -3.36 -2.71
CA ASP A 189 -2.63 -1.97 -2.25
C ASP A 189 -2.34 -0.99 -3.39
N CYS A 190 -1.30 -1.26 -4.17
CA CYS A 190 -0.88 -0.41 -5.28
C CYS A 190 -1.92 -0.38 -6.40
N GLU A 191 -2.46 -1.54 -6.78
CA GLU A 191 -3.49 -1.64 -7.81
C GLU A 191 -4.79 -0.97 -7.38
N TYR A 192 -5.17 -1.09 -6.10
CA TYR A 192 -6.30 -0.33 -5.55
C TYR A 192 -6.05 1.19 -5.62
N TYR A 193 -4.88 1.65 -5.18
CA TYR A 193 -4.49 3.06 -5.21
C TYR A 193 -4.52 3.69 -6.61
N PHE A 194 -4.15 2.92 -7.64
CA PHE A 194 -4.21 3.36 -9.03
C PHE A 194 -5.59 3.17 -9.70
N GLY A 195 -6.57 2.62 -8.98
CA GLY A 195 -7.94 2.44 -9.47
C GLY A 195 -8.19 1.15 -10.26
N ASN A 196 -7.24 0.21 -10.26
CA ASN A 196 -7.32 -1.05 -11.00
C ASN A 196 -8.05 -2.13 -10.17
N HIS A 197 -9.29 -1.84 -9.77
CA HIS A 197 -10.05 -2.69 -8.84
C HIS A 197 -10.31 -4.11 -9.37
N ASP A 198 -10.50 -4.29 -10.69
CA ASP A 198 -10.66 -5.62 -11.29
C ASP A 198 -9.40 -6.48 -11.11
N LYS A 199 -8.21 -5.87 -11.19
CA LYS A 199 -6.95 -6.57 -10.97
C LYS A 199 -6.76 -6.94 -9.50
N VAL A 200 -7.20 -6.10 -8.56
CA VAL A 200 -7.24 -6.43 -7.12
C VAL A 200 -8.07 -7.68 -6.90
N ILE A 201 -9.28 -7.73 -7.45
CA ILE A 201 -10.17 -8.89 -7.34
C ILE A 201 -9.50 -10.14 -7.93
N GLN A 202 -8.94 -10.04 -9.12
CA GLN A 202 -8.23 -11.16 -9.76
C GLN A 202 -7.04 -11.66 -8.92
N LEU A 203 -6.23 -10.76 -8.36
CA LEU A 203 -5.07 -11.13 -7.54
C LEU A 203 -5.45 -11.89 -6.27
N VAL A 204 -6.55 -11.47 -5.63
CA VAL A 204 -7.04 -12.12 -4.40
C VAL A 204 -7.70 -13.46 -4.71
N GLU A 205 -8.55 -13.53 -5.73
CA GLU A 205 -9.28 -14.76 -6.07
C GLU A 205 -8.40 -15.86 -6.67
N SER A 206 -7.30 -15.49 -7.31
CA SER A 206 -6.30 -16.44 -7.83
C SER A 206 -5.25 -16.86 -6.81
N SER A 207 -5.26 -16.30 -5.60
CA SER A 207 -4.28 -16.61 -4.57
C SER A 207 -4.68 -17.81 -3.72
N GLU A 208 -3.74 -18.73 -3.50
CA GLU A 208 -3.93 -19.91 -2.63
C GLU A 208 -4.09 -19.54 -1.16
N GLN A 209 -3.45 -18.46 -0.73
CA GLN A 209 -3.50 -17.92 0.62
C GLN A 209 -3.73 -16.41 0.56
N TRP A 210 -4.54 -15.90 1.49
CA TRP A 210 -4.88 -14.50 1.61
C TRP A 210 -4.47 -13.93 2.97
N THR A 211 -4.05 -12.68 2.97
CA THR A 211 -3.77 -11.90 4.17
C THR A 211 -4.94 -10.98 4.49
N ASN A 212 -4.96 -10.40 5.70
CA ASN A 212 -5.91 -9.35 6.04
C ASN A 212 -5.79 -8.14 5.10
N GLN A 213 -4.58 -7.81 4.62
CA GLN A 213 -4.36 -6.71 3.67
C GLN A 213 -5.05 -6.98 2.32
N MET A 214 -4.93 -8.21 1.82
CA MET A 214 -5.58 -8.64 0.59
C MET A 214 -7.10 -8.58 0.70
N LEU A 215 -7.65 -9.13 1.78
CA LEU A 215 -9.09 -9.11 2.02
C LEU A 215 -9.62 -7.69 2.21
N PHE A 216 -8.86 -6.83 2.89
CA PHE A 216 -9.22 -5.42 3.07
C PHE A 216 -9.48 -4.72 1.73
N PHE A 217 -8.53 -4.76 0.79
CA PHE A 217 -8.70 -4.12 -0.52
C PHE A 217 -9.69 -4.85 -1.44
N TYR A 218 -9.82 -6.17 -1.29
CA TYR A 218 -10.87 -6.92 -1.98
C TYR A 218 -12.26 -6.41 -1.59
N ASN A 219 -12.53 -6.30 -0.29
CA ASN A 219 -13.82 -5.85 0.22
C ASN A 219 -14.11 -4.39 -0.19
N LEU A 220 -13.11 -3.51 -0.16
CA LEU A 220 -13.26 -2.14 -0.66
C LEU A 220 -13.64 -2.10 -2.15
N SER A 221 -12.99 -2.95 -2.95
CA SER A 221 -13.25 -3.07 -4.39
C SER A 221 -14.68 -3.59 -4.66
N GLN A 222 -15.13 -4.58 -3.90
CA GLN A 222 -16.50 -5.11 -4.03
C GLN A 222 -17.56 -4.12 -3.55
N ALA A 223 -17.28 -3.33 -2.52
CA ALA A 223 -18.23 -2.32 -2.03
C ALA A 223 -18.45 -1.21 -3.06
N GLN A 224 -17.41 -0.78 -3.76
CA GLN A 224 -17.54 0.20 -4.86
C GLN A 224 -18.40 -0.32 -6.03
N ARG A 225 -18.62 -1.63 -6.12
CA ARG A 225 -19.44 -2.30 -7.13
C ARG A 225 -20.83 -2.69 -6.61
N ASP A 226 -21.20 -2.30 -5.39
CA ASP A 226 -22.44 -2.74 -4.71
C ASP A 226 -22.52 -4.27 -4.53
N GLN A 227 -21.37 -4.92 -4.36
CA GLN A 227 -21.22 -6.39 -4.30
C GLN A 227 -20.63 -6.90 -2.98
N LEU A 228 -20.36 -6.01 -2.00
CA LEU A 228 -19.82 -6.40 -0.71
C LEU A 228 -20.66 -7.49 0.01
N PRO A 229 -22.00 -7.38 0.09
CA PRO A 229 -22.81 -8.37 0.81
C PRO A 229 -22.78 -9.74 0.13
N ASP A 230 -22.70 -9.75 -1.19
CA ASP A 230 -22.67 -10.99 -1.99
C ASP A 230 -21.33 -11.75 -1.82
N HIS A 231 -20.28 -11.06 -1.41
CA HIS A 231 -18.93 -11.62 -1.27
C HIS A 231 -18.43 -11.70 0.17
N LEU A 232 -19.19 -11.20 1.15
CA LEU A 232 -18.77 -11.13 2.55
C LEU A 232 -18.33 -12.49 3.11
N LEU A 233 -19.03 -13.56 2.73
CA LEU A 233 -18.78 -14.92 3.24
C LEU A 233 -17.88 -15.76 2.32
N LYS A 234 -17.40 -15.20 1.21
CA LYS A 234 -16.52 -15.91 0.25
C LYS A 234 -15.21 -16.36 0.92
N PHE A 235 -14.69 -15.51 1.81
CA PHE A 235 -13.49 -15.79 2.60
C PHE A 235 -13.87 -15.86 4.07
N THR A 236 -13.43 -16.91 4.78
CA THR A 236 -13.70 -17.07 6.21
C THR A 236 -12.42 -17.55 6.90
N PRO A 237 -11.85 -16.78 7.86
CA PRO A 237 -12.31 -15.46 8.34
C PRO A 237 -12.18 -14.36 7.26
N ASN A 238 -13.03 -13.33 7.36
CA ASN A 238 -12.96 -12.12 6.52
C ASN A 238 -12.47 -10.91 7.34
N TYR A 239 -11.93 -9.88 6.68
CA TYR A 239 -11.41 -8.67 7.31
C TYR A 239 -11.83 -7.40 6.54
N LEU A 240 -12.69 -6.59 7.14
CA LEU A 240 -13.17 -5.30 6.59
C LEU A 240 -12.34 -4.09 7.02
N GLY A 241 -11.46 -4.23 8.02
CA GLY A 241 -10.73 -3.11 8.64
C GLY A 241 -11.58 -2.22 9.56
N THR A 242 -12.85 -2.55 9.80
CA THR A 242 -13.80 -1.74 10.59
C THR A 242 -13.68 -1.90 12.10
N PHE A 243 -12.90 -2.87 12.57
CA PHE A 243 -12.79 -3.19 14.00
C PHE A 243 -11.53 -2.60 14.65
N GLU A 244 -10.71 -1.92 13.84
CA GLU A 244 -9.47 -1.30 14.27
C GLU A 244 -9.73 0.03 15.00
N LYS A 245 -8.95 0.28 16.06
CA LYS A 245 -8.97 1.56 16.80
C LYS A 245 -7.62 2.27 16.63
N ILE A 246 -7.67 3.60 16.54
CA ILE A 246 -6.46 4.41 16.51
C ILE A 246 -6.03 4.70 17.94
N GLY A 247 -4.80 4.33 18.27
CA GLY A 247 -4.18 4.60 19.54
C GLY A 247 -2.67 4.67 19.42
N PRO A 248 -1.96 4.96 20.53
CA PRO A 248 -0.50 5.17 20.52
C PRO A 248 0.33 3.97 20.04
N LYS A 249 -0.25 2.77 20.03
CA LYS A 249 0.41 1.51 19.63
C LYS A 249 -0.10 0.97 18.30
N THR A 250 -1.01 1.66 17.61
CA THR A 250 -1.59 1.19 16.36
C THR A 250 -0.48 1.06 15.31
N PRO A 251 -0.34 -0.11 14.65
CA PRO A 251 0.64 -0.27 13.58
C PRO A 251 0.47 0.75 12.48
N MET A 252 1.58 1.24 11.92
CA MET A 252 1.55 2.23 10.84
C MET A 252 0.74 1.76 9.62
N LEU A 253 0.79 0.45 9.33
CA LEU A 253 0.01 -0.17 8.25
C LEU A 253 -1.50 -0.01 8.49
N THR A 254 -1.97 -0.23 9.71
CA THR A 254 -3.38 -0.05 10.08
C THR A 254 -3.81 1.41 9.87
N ILE A 255 -3.02 2.39 10.34
CA ILE A 255 -3.30 3.82 10.13
C ILE A 255 -3.35 4.15 8.63
N ARG A 256 -2.45 3.55 7.83
CA ARG A 256 -2.45 3.69 6.37
C ARG A 256 -3.66 3.04 5.71
N ASN A 257 -4.16 1.93 6.21
CA ASN A 257 -5.39 1.34 5.67
C ASN A 257 -6.62 2.17 6.06
N MET A 258 -6.63 2.79 7.23
CA MET A 258 -7.75 3.60 7.68
C MET A 258 -8.02 4.80 6.77
N ASN A 259 -6.98 5.46 6.21
CA ASN A 259 -7.26 6.52 5.23
C ASN A 259 -7.95 5.97 3.97
N GLU A 260 -7.62 4.75 3.52
CA GLU A 260 -8.28 4.13 2.36
C GLU A 260 -9.71 3.69 2.70
N LEU A 261 -9.94 3.16 3.90
CA LEU A 261 -11.27 2.79 4.39
C LEU A 261 -12.18 4.03 4.42
N TYR A 262 -11.80 5.06 5.17
CA TYR A 262 -12.63 6.26 5.32
C TYR A 262 -12.71 7.06 4.02
N TRP A 263 -11.68 7.00 3.19
CA TRP A 263 -11.76 7.53 1.83
C TRP A 263 -12.89 6.82 1.13
N ALA A 264 -12.86 5.48 1.00
CA ALA A 264 -13.89 4.71 0.32
C ALA A 264 -15.29 4.96 0.88
N LEU A 265 -15.45 4.95 2.20
CA LEU A 265 -16.71 5.20 2.89
C LEU A 265 -17.26 6.59 2.60
N GLY A 266 -16.43 7.63 2.47
CA GLY A 266 -16.88 9.00 2.26
C GLY A 266 -16.69 9.92 3.48
N ASP A 267 -15.94 9.49 4.49
CA ASP A 267 -15.58 10.33 5.63
C ASP A 267 -14.23 11.01 5.38
N MET A 268 -14.27 12.24 4.84
CA MET A 268 -13.04 12.98 4.51
C MET A 268 -12.29 13.45 5.75
N THR A 269 -12.98 13.70 6.87
CA THR A 269 -12.36 14.12 8.14
C THR A 269 -11.46 13.01 8.69
N PHE A 270 -11.95 11.77 8.72
CA PHE A 270 -11.14 10.63 9.15
C PHE A 270 -10.08 10.23 8.13
N THR A 271 -10.37 10.41 6.84
CA THR A 271 -9.38 10.23 5.78
C THR A 271 -8.18 11.17 6.01
N GLU A 272 -8.46 12.46 6.22
CA GLU A 272 -7.47 13.49 6.46
C GLU A 272 -6.67 13.20 7.73
N ARG A 273 -7.35 12.91 8.85
CA ARG A 273 -6.69 12.54 10.11
C ARG A 273 -5.73 11.36 9.92
N ALA A 274 -6.19 10.28 9.30
CA ALA A 274 -5.35 9.11 9.05
C ALA A 274 -4.16 9.44 8.13
N ALA A 275 -4.38 10.21 7.07
CA ALA A 275 -3.31 10.63 6.15
C ALA A 275 -2.26 11.54 6.83
N MET A 276 -2.69 12.46 7.71
CA MET A 276 -1.78 13.28 8.52
C MET A 276 -0.95 12.42 9.48
N MET A 277 -1.57 11.46 10.17
CA MET A 277 -0.84 10.56 11.08
C MET A 277 0.15 9.68 10.32
N THR A 278 -0.25 9.09 9.19
CA THR A 278 0.67 8.31 8.35
C THR A 278 1.86 9.15 7.88
N ASN A 279 1.66 10.43 7.54
CA ASN A 279 2.76 11.34 7.25
C ASN A 279 3.73 11.48 8.43
N VAL A 280 3.22 11.73 9.64
CA VAL A 280 4.03 11.91 10.86
C VAL A 280 4.83 10.66 11.22
N PHE A 281 4.29 9.46 10.99
CA PHE A 281 4.98 8.20 11.30
C PHE A 281 5.85 7.66 10.16
N SER A 282 5.76 8.25 8.96
CA SER A 282 6.60 7.86 7.82
C SER A 282 8.04 8.33 8.01
N HIS A 283 8.97 7.70 7.28
CA HIS A 283 10.38 8.09 7.32
C HIS A 283 10.57 9.58 7.00
N ASN A 284 11.35 10.29 7.82
CA ASN A 284 11.56 11.73 7.75
C ASN A 284 10.26 12.57 7.78
N ASN A 285 9.17 12.00 8.30
CA ASN A 285 7.83 12.60 8.36
C ASN A 285 7.28 13.00 6.98
N ARG A 286 7.59 12.19 5.96
CA ARG A 286 7.36 12.50 4.54
C ARG A 286 6.74 11.31 3.81
N ASN A 287 5.58 11.51 3.17
CA ASN A 287 4.89 10.49 2.40
C ASN A 287 4.11 11.11 1.23
N VAL A 288 4.54 10.86 -0.01
CA VAL A 288 3.93 11.48 -1.19
C VAL A 288 2.50 11.00 -1.43
N ARG A 289 2.20 9.74 -1.14
CA ARG A 289 0.84 9.20 -1.25
C ARG A 289 -0.11 9.89 -0.28
N MET A 290 0.34 10.15 0.95
CA MET A 290 -0.48 10.87 1.92
C MET A 290 -0.62 12.35 1.57
N MET A 291 0.42 13.01 1.03
CA MET A 291 0.28 14.39 0.51
C MET A 291 -0.74 14.47 -0.62
N ARG A 292 -0.75 13.49 -1.51
CA ARG A 292 -1.77 13.33 -2.55
C ARG A 292 -3.15 13.16 -1.93
N ARG A 293 -3.31 12.22 -0.99
CA ARG A 293 -4.59 11.96 -0.31
C ARG A 293 -5.12 13.20 0.41
N LEU A 294 -4.25 14.00 1.01
CA LEU A 294 -4.62 15.26 1.68
C LEU A 294 -5.11 16.32 0.68
N ALA A 295 -4.53 16.40 -0.52
CA ALA A 295 -5.07 17.25 -1.58
C ALA A 295 -6.46 16.75 -2.02
N GLU A 296 -6.59 15.44 -2.25
CA GLU A 296 -7.84 14.82 -2.70
C GLU A 296 -8.99 15.01 -1.69
N CYS A 297 -8.76 14.73 -0.41
CA CYS A 297 -9.80 14.88 0.61
C CYS A 297 -10.25 16.33 0.78
N ASN A 298 -9.33 17.29 0.72
CA ASN A 298 -9.68 18.71 0.83
C ASN A 298 -10.46 19.22 -0.40
N ILE A 299 -10.18 18.70 -1.59
CA ILE A 299 -11.01 18.98 -2.79
C ILE A 299 -12.42 18.42 -2.61
N VAL A 300 -12.54 17.17 -2.12
CA VAL A 300 -13.84 16.54 -1.87
C VAL A 300 -14.63 17.29 -0.82
N SER A 301 -13.98 17.77 0.24
CA SER A 301 -14.59 18.60 1.29
C SER A 301 -14.92 20.03 0.85
N GLY A 302 -14.46 20.46 -0.32
CA GLY A 302 -14.65 21.82 -0.84
C GLY A 302 -13.64 22.87 -0.32
N ASP A 303 -12.68 22.49 0.51
CA ASP A 303 -11.60 23.37 0.97
C ASP A 303 -10.48 23.47 -0.07
N SER A 304 -10.70 24.33 -1.05
CA SER A 304 -9.75 24.54 -2.15
C SER A 304 -8.42 25.16 -1.69
N LEU A 305 -8.40 25.91 -0.57
CA LEU A 305 -7.17 26.54 -0.07
C LEU A 305 -6.28 25.51 0.64
N ALA A 306 -6.87 24.63 1.45
CA ALA A 306 -6.15 23.52 2.05
C ALA A 306 -5.65 22.55 0.98
N ALA A 307 -6.47 22.23 -0.03
CA ALA A 307 -6.03 21.43 -1.17
C ALA A 307 -4.82 22.07 -1.89
N GLU A 308 -4.88 23.36 -2.21
CA GLU A 308 -3.81 24.07 -2.91
C GLU A 308 -2.49 24.08 -2.11
N LYS A 309 -2.53 24.08 -0.77
CA LYS A 309 -1.32 23.89 0.04
C LYS A 309 -0.61 22.59 -0.30
N TYR A 310 -1.33 21.47 -0.40
CA TYR A 310 -0.74 20.17 -0.73
C TYR A 310 -0.34 20.06 -2.20
N LEU A 311 -1.14 20.62 -3.11
CA LEU A 311 -0.80 20.66 -4.54
C LEU A 311 0.50 21.43 -4.80
N ARG A 312 0.73 22.58 -4.14
CA ARG A 312 2.00 23.32 -4.25
C ARG A 312 3.22 22.55 -3.75
N ILE A 313 3.05 21.65 -2.79
CA ILE A 313 4.12 20.74 -2.37
C ILE A 313 4.40 19.74 -3.49
N LEU A 314 3.35 19.14 -4.06
CA LEU A 314 3.48 18.14 -5.13
C LEU A 314 4.00 18.72 -6.45
N ASP A 315 3.74 20.00 -6.75
CA ASP A 315 4.31 20.72 -7.90
C ASP A 315 5.84 20.76 -7.88
N LYS A 316 6.44 20.67 -6.70
CA LYS A 316 7.90 20.62 -6.54
C LYS A 316 8.46 19.23 -6.81
N THR A 317 7.65 18.21 -7.05
CA THR A 317 8.12 16.88 -7.47
C THR A 317 8.19 16.81 -9.00
N LEU A 318 9.11 16.04 -9.58
CA LEU A 318 9.13 15.88 -11.04
C LEU A 318 8.02 14.94 -11.54
N VAL A 319 7.59 14.01 -10.68
CA VAL A 319 6.62 12.97 -11.02
C VAL A 319 5.18 13.42 -10.85
N TYR A 320 4.85 14.08 -9.72
CA TYR A 320 3.47 14.45 -9.41
C TYR A 320 3.07 15.85 -9.87
N ARG A 321 3.98 16.67 -10.41
CA ARG A 321 3.62 18.01 -10.92
C ARG A 321 2.47 17.97 -11.91
N LYS A 322 2.53 17.07 -12.90
CA LYS A 322 1.46 16.91 -13.90
C LYS A 322 0.14 16.48 -13.27
N TRP A 323 0.21 15.58 -12.29
CA TRP A 323 -0.97 15.15 -11.53
C TRP A 323 -1.57 16.33 -10.76
N ALA A 324 -0.74 17.12 -10.08
CA ALA A 324 -1.17 18.28 -9.29
C ALA A 324 -1.81 19.38 -10.16
N GLU A 325 -1.21 19.68 -11.32
CA GLU A 325 -1.78 20.60 -12.31
C GLU A 325 -3.15 20.13 -12.81
N ASN A 326 -3.29 18.84 -13.15
CA ASN A 326 -4.56 18.29 -13.58
C ASN A 326 -5.65 18.39 -12.50
N ILE A 327 -5.28 18.10 -11.25
CA ILE A 327 -6.22 18.11 -10.12
C ILE A 327 -6.62 19.54 -9.74
N ARG A 328 -5.72 20.51 -9.90
CA ARG A 328 -6.04 21.93 -9.74
C ARG A 328 -7.10 22.41 -10.73
N GLN A 329 -7.06 21.92 -11.96
CA GLN A 329 -7.99 22.32 -13.03
C GLN A 329 -9.29 21.52 -13.02
N HIS A 330 -9.19 20.20 -12.83
CA HIS A 330 -10.30 19.27 -13.06
C HIS A 330 -10.72 18.52 -11.79
N GLY A 331 -10.12 18.78 -10.63
CA GLY A 331 -10.34 18.02 -9.40
C GLY A 331 -11.80 17.92 -8.97
N GLN A 332 -12.56 19.01 -9.08
CA GLN A 332 -13.99 19.01 -8.76
C GLN A 332 -14.81 18.08 -9.68
N GLN A 333 -14.46 18.01 -10.96
CA GLN A 333 -15.11 17.12 -11.92
C GLN A 333 -14.70 15.66 -11.69
N ILE A 334 -13.40 15.42 -11.48
CA ILE A 334 -12.84 14.09 -11.21
C ILE A 334 -13.46 13.46 -9.96
N TYR A 335 -13.69 14.26 -8.91
CA TYR A 335 -14.22 13.78 -7.63
C TYR A 335 -15.71 14.07 -7.42
N GLN A 336 -16.46 14.44 -8.46
CA GLN A 336 -17.87 14.84 -8.33
C GLN A 336 -18.74 13.76 -7.66
N GLU A 337 -18.60 12.50 -8.08
CA GLU A 337 -19.31 11.38 -7.45
C GLU A 337 -18.92 11.20 -5.98
N LYS A 338 -17.65 11.46 -5.65
CA LYS A 338 -17.13 11.33 -4.30
C LYS A 338 -17.70 12.41 -3.38
N MET A 339 -17.77 13.65 -3.86
CA MET A 339 -18.37 14.78 -3.17
C MET A 339 -19.84 14.50 -2.81
N GLN A 340 -20.59 13.82 -3.70
CA GLN A 340 -21.98 13.46 -3.43
C GLN A 340 -22.13 12.48 -2.27
N ARG A 341 -21.12 11.62 -2.03
CA ARG A 341 -21.08 10.59 -0.98
C ARG A 341 -20.41 11.05 0.31
N ALA A 342 -19.81 12.24 0.33
CA ALA A 342 -19.12 12.77 1.49
C ALA A 342 -20.09 13.12 2.64
N ASN A 343 -19.57 13.20 3.87
CA ASN A 343 -20.29 13.78 4.99
C ASN A 343 -20.59 15.27 4.72
N ARG A 344 -21.82 15.70 4.99
CA ARG A 344 -22.30 17.07 4.71
C ARG A 344 -22.47 17.95 5.95
N ARG A 345 -22.19 17.43 7.14
CA ARG A 345 -22.28 18.20 8.39
C ARG A 345 -20.95 18.23 9.11
N ASP A 346 -20.71 19.35 9.79
CA ASP A 346 -19.61 19.46 10.73
C ASP A 346 -19.84 18.51 11.91
N THR A 347 -18.87 17.62 12.15
CA THR A 347 -18.91 16.68 13.26
C THR A 347 -17.69 16.86 14.16
N ILE A 348 -17.92 16.87 15.47
CA ILE A 348 -16.87 16.69 16.47
C ILE A 348 -17.04 15.27 17.00
N THR A 349 -16.09 14.40 16.71
CA THR A 349 -16.09 13.02 17.18
C THR A 349 -15.01 12.82 18.23
N ILE A 350 -15.39 12.11 19.29
CA ILE A 350 -14.48 11.66 20.35
C ILE A 350 -14.25 10.14 20.28
N SER A 351 -14.76 9.49 19.24
CA SER A 351 -14.80 8.04 19.10
C SER A 351 -14.06 7.60 17.84
N ASP A 352 -13.22 6.57 17.99
CA ASP A 352 -12.61 5.83 16.88
C ASP A 352 -13.42 4.59 16.48
N ASN A 353 -14.65 4.45 16.99
CA ASN A 353 -15.54 3.35 16.62
C ASN A 353 -16.11 3.56 15.21
N ALA A 354 -15.64 2.75 14.25
CA ALA A 354 -16.07 2.85 12.85
C ALA A 354 -17.60 2.77 12.67
N HIS A 355 -18.30 1.97 13.47
CA HIS A 355 -19.76 1.88 13.42
C HIS A 355 -20.41 3.24 13.73
N PHE A 356 -19.97 3.92 14.79
CA PHE A 356 -20.48 5.25 15.14
C PHE A 356 -20.19 6.29 14.06
N LEU A 357 -19.00 6.25 13.46
CA LEU A 357 -18.61 7.15 12.38
C LEU A 357 -19.45 6.94 11.12
N MET A 358 -19.70 5.68 10.76
CA MET A 358 -20.59 5.34 9.64
C MET A 358 -22.03 5.77 9.91
N MET A 359 -22.54 5.66 11.15
CA MET A 359 -23.86 6.21 11.51
C MET A 359 -23.92 7.72 11.30
N GLN A 360 -22.92 8.48 11.78
CA GLN A 360 -22.87 9.93 11.58
C GLN A 360 -22.86 10.30 10.10
N LEU A 361 -22.09 9.56 9.29
CA LEU A 361 -22.07 9.74 7.84
C LEU A 361 -23.45 9.47 7.21
N LEU A 362 -24.05 8.32 7.51
CA LEU A 362 -25.34 7.90 6.94
C LEU A 362 -26.51 8.79 7.36
N ASP A 363 -26.49 9.34 8.58
CA ASP A 363 -27.49 10.32 9.04
C ASP A 363 -27.52 11.59 8.18
N THR A 364 -26.39 11.94 7.56
CA THR A 364 -26.28 13.09 6.65
C THR A 364 -26.41 12.71 5.19
N ASN A 365 -26.09 11.46 4.86
CA ASN A 365 -25.99 10.97 3.50
C ASN A 365 -26.49 9.51 3.42
N PRO A 366 -27.82 9.29 3.55
CA PRO A 366 -28.40 7.95 3.61
C PRO A 366 -28.26 7.18 2.29
N ASP A 367 -28.00 7.89 1.19
CA ASP A 367 -27.85 7.32 -0.16
C ASP A 367 -26.45 6.74 -0.38
N ASN A 368 -25.53 6.89 0.58
CA ASN A 368 -24.19 6.32 0.49
C ASN A 368 -24.22 4.80 0.71
N THR A 369 -24.35 4.09 -0.41
CA THR A 369 -24.48 2.63 -0.42
C THR A 369 -23.26 1.91 0.12
N ILE A 370 -22.06 2.48 -0.05
CA ILE A 370 -20.80 1.90 0.44
C ILE A 370 -20.79 1.90 1.97
N ALA A 371 -21.06 3.04 2.58
CA ALA A 371 -21.10 3.14 4.04
C ALA A 371 -22.21 2.27 4.65
N LEU A 372 -23.37 2.21 3.99
CA LEU A 372 -24.49 1.37 4.40
C LEU A 372 -24.11 -0.12 4.37
N ASP A 373 -23.48 -0.59 3.30
CA ASP A 373 -23.12 -2.00 3.22
C ASP A 373 -22.02 -2.35 4.22
N TYR A 374 -21.07 -1.44 4.46
CA TYR A 374 -20.02 -1.64 5.44
C TYR A 374 -20.58 -1.74 6.87
N ILE A 375 -21.47 -0.83 7.31
CA ILE A 375 -22.04 -0.91 8.66
C ILE A 375 -22.83 -2.21 8.88
N LEU A 376 -23.64 -2.61 7.89
CA LEU A 376 -24.43 -3.84 7.96
C LEU A 376 -23.53 -5.08 7.95
N CYS A 377 -22.58 -5.16 7.02
CA CYS A 377 -21.66 -6.29 6.91
C CYS A 377 -20.72 -6.42 8.12
N SER A 378 -20.29 -5.31 8.72
CA SER A 378 -19.51 -5.32 9.97
C SER A 378 -20.30 -5.95 11.12
N ASN A 379 -21.56 -5.57 11.30
CA ASN A 379 -22.41 -6.18 12.33
C ASN A 379 -22.61 -7.69 12.08
N LEU A 380 -22.82 -8.09 10.81
CA LEU A 380 -23.00 -9.50 10.44
C LEU A 380 -21.74 -10.35 10.65
N LEU A 381 -20.54 -9.82 10.38
CA LEU A 381 -19.29 -10.53 10.71
C LEU A 381 -19.16 -10.78 12.22
N LEU A 382 -19.64 -9.86 13.05
CA LEU A 382 -19.65 -10.03 14.51
C LEU A 382 -20.81 -10.88 15.01
N LYS A 383 -21.71 -11.31 14.11
CA LYS A 383 -22.99 -11.96 14.44
C LYS A 383 -23.89 -11.10 15.33
N ASP A 384 -23.71 -9.79 15.29
CA ASP A 384 -24.51 -8.84 16.05
C ASP A 384 -25.80 -8.53 15.30
N ILE A 385 -26.74 -9.48 15.38
CA ILE A 385 -28.05 -9.39 14.71
C ILE A 385 -28.87 -8.21 15.24
N THR A 386 -28.71 -7.86 16.52
CA THR A 386 -29.44 -6.76 17.15
C THR A 386 -29.05 -5.42 16.54
N ASN A 387 -27.74 -5.12 16.48
CA ASN A 387 -27.28 -3.87 15.85
C ASN A 387 -27.52 -3.90 14.33
N PHE A 388 -27.34 -5.05 13.66
CA PHE A 388 -27.70 -5.21 12.25
C PHE A 388 -29.17 -4.83 11.99
N LYS A 389 -30.12 -5.38 12.76
CA LYS A 389 -31.54 -5.11 12.58
C LYS A 389 -31.87 -3.64 12.79
N ARG A 390 -31.34 -3.04 13.87
CA ARG A 390 -31.54 -1.62 14.18
C ARG A 390 -31.07 -0.73 13.02
N ASP A 391 -29.88 -0.99 12.50
CA ASP A 391 -29.30 -0.16 11.44
C ASP A 391 -30.00 -0.42 10.09
N TYR A 392 -30.42 -1.66 9.83
CA TYR A 392 -31.22 -2.00 8.65
C TYR A 392 -32.58 -1.29 8.65
N ASP A 393 -33.26 -1.25 9.79
CA ASP A 393 -34.54 -0.53 9.90
C ASP A 393 -34.36 0.95 9.62
N ARG A 394 -33.41 1.57 10.32
CA ARG A 394 -33.13 3.01 10.22
C ARG A 394 -32.75 3.45 8.82
N TYR A 395 -31.85 2.72 8.16
CA TYR A 395 -31.28 3.18 6.89
C TYR A 395 -31.91 2.55 5.65
N CYS A 396 -32.63 1.43 5.77
CA CYS A 396 -33.28 0.77 4.63
C CYS A 396 -34.82 0.84 4.70
N ILE A 397 -35.43 0.55 5.85
CA ILE A 397 -36.90 0.47 5.96
C ILE A 397 -37.53 1.84 6.13
N GLU A 398 -37.06 2.62 7.11
CA GLU A 398 -37.58 3.97 7.41
C GLU A 398 -37.37 4.95 6.25
N THR A 399 -36.32 4.74 5.46
CA THR A 399 -36.03 5.51 4.24
C THR A 399 -36.85 5.06 3.03
N GLY A 400 -37.61 3.97 3.14
CA GLY A 400 -38.41 3.38 2.06
C GLY A 400 -37.58 2.74 0.95
N ARG A 401 -36.32 2.37 1.23
CA ARG A 401 -35.37 1.81 0.26
C ARG A 401 -34.78 0.48 0.78
N PRO A 402 -35.60 -0.58 0.86
CA PRO A 402 -35.15 -1.87 1.39
C PRO A 402 -34.00 -2.44 0.55
N ARG A 403 -32.91 -2.85 1.21
CA ARG A 403 -31.78 -3.54 0.58
C ARG A 403 -32.06 -5.04 0.50
N LEU A 404 -32.57 -5.51 -0.65
CA LEU A 404 -32.99 -6.90 -0.87
C LEU A 404 -31.84 -7.88 -1.21
N LYS A 405 -30.64 -7.62 -0.67
CA LYS A 405 -29.48 -8.51 -0.87
C LYS A 405 -29.71 -9.85 -0.16
N PRO A 406 -29.33 -11.00 -0.76
CA PRO A 406 -29.61 -12.31 -0.17
C PRO A 406 -29.06 -12.43 1.25
N LEU A 407 -27.81 -12.01 1.47
CA LEU A 407 -27.17 -12.02 2.79
C LEU A 407 -28.01 -11.31 3.88
N TYR A 408 -28.58 -10.14 3.55
CA TYR A 408 -29.37 -9.36 4.50
C TYR A 408 -30.73 -9.99 4.79
N GLN A 409 -31.37 -10.54 3.76
CA GLN A 409 -32.61 -11.29 3.91
C GLN A 409 -32.39 -12.55 4.76
N GLU A 410 -31.29 -13.27 4.54
CA GLU A 410 -30.89 -14.41 5.37
C GLU A 410 -30.68 -14.00 6.83
N ALA A 411 -30.01 -12.87 7.10
CA ALA A 411 -29.84 -12.35 8.46
C ALA A 411 -31.15 -11.92 9.12
N LEU A 412 -32.08 -11.31 8.36
CA LEU A 412 -33.41 -10.96 8.85
C LEU A 412 -34.22 -12.20 9.24
N CYS A 413 -34.11 -13.32 8.50
CA CYS A 413 -34.73 -14.59 8.90
C CYS A 413 -34.28 -15.05 10.29
N ILE A 414 -32.99 -14.86 10.64
CA ILE A 414 -32.48 -15.22 11.98
C ILE A 414 -33.12 -14.35 13.05
N TRP A 415 -33.19 -13.03 12.81
CA TRP A 415 -33.82 -12.12 13.77
C TRP A 415 -35.30 -12.46 13.98
N LEU A 416 -36.07 -12.59 12.89
CA LEU A 416 -37.51 -12.86 12.94
C LEU A 416 -37.82 -14.19 13.63
N ALA A 417 -37.04 -15.24 13.35
CA ALA A 417 -37.19 -16.53 14.01
C ALA A 417 -36.76 -16.48 15.49
N GLY A 418 -35.76 -15.66 15.83
CA GLY A 418 -35.28 -15.49 17.20
C GLY A 418 -36.21 -14.65 18.09
N THR A 419 -37.08 -13.84 17.51
CA THR A 419 -38.05 -12.98 18.22
C THR A 419 -39.49 -13.49 18.12
N ASP A 420 -39.73 -14.69 17.57
CA ASP A 420 -41.06 -15.24 17.33
C ASP A 420 -41.99 -14.26 16.59
N ALA A 421 -41.46 -13.58 15.57
CA ALA A 421 -42.16 -12.52 14.85
C ALA A 421 -43.43 -13.02 14.14
N SER A 422 -44.43 -12.14 14.04
CA SER A 422 -45.72 -12.45 13.39
C SER A 422 -45.57 -12.66 11.88
N GLN A 423 -46.53 -13.35 11.25
CA GLN A 423 -46.52 -13.55 9.79
C GLN A 423 -46.49 -12.22 9.02
N GLU A 424 -47.19 -11.20 9.51
CA GLU A 424 -47.18 -9.86 8.91
C GLU A 424 -45.78 -9.23 8.92
N GLU A 425 -45.00 -9.42 9.99
CA GLU A 425 -43.61 -8.98 10.05
C GLU A 425 -42.73 -9.77 9.08
N TRP A 426 -42.94 -11.08 8.95
CA TRP A 426 -42.23 -11.89 7.95
C TRP A 426 -42.47 -11.37 6.54
N GLU A 427 -43.72 -11.08 6.16
CA GLU A 427 -44.08 -10.55 4.85
C GLU A 427 -43.54 -9.13 4.61
N LYS A 428 -43.44 -8.32 5.68
CA LYS A 428 -42.84 -6.97 5.61
C LYS A 428 -41.36 -7.01 5.25
N TYR A 429 -40.58 -7.88 5.90
CA TYR A 429 -39.12 -7.89 5.78
C TYR A 429 -38.61 -8.84 4.68
N ILE A 430 -39.23 -9.99 4.51
CA ILE A 430 -38.77 -11.03 3.59
C ILE A 430 -39.52 -10.93 2.27
N GLN A 431 -38.89 -10.28 1.30
CA GLN A 431 -39.47 -10.04 -0.03
C GLN A 431 -38.90 -10.98 -1.10
N ARG A 432 -38.09 -11.95 -0.67
CA ARG A 432 -37.44 -12.95 -1.52
C ARG A 432 -37.94 -14.35 -1.21
N SER A 433 -38.77 -14.90 -2.09
CA SER A 433 -39.32 -16.25 -1.95
C SER A 433 -38.22 -17.33 -1.91
N ASP A 434 -37.17 -17.15 -2.73
CA ASP A 434 -36.03 -18.08 -2.77
C ASP A 434 -35.28 -18.18 -1.44
N VAL A 435 -35.16 -17.06 -0.72
CA VAL A 435 -34.55 -17.03 0.62
C VAL A 435 -35.46 -17.69 1.65
N PHE A 436 -36.76 -17.40 1.62
CA PHE A 436 -37.72 -17.97 2.57
C PHE A 436 -37.81 -19.50 2.46
N GLU A 437 -37.92 -20.04 1.23
CA GLU A 437 -37.94 -21.48 0.99
C GLU A 437 -36.65 -22.16 1.46
N ARG A 438 -35.49 -21.57 1.15
CA ARG A 438 -34.19 -22.08 1.60
C ARG A 438 -34.04 -22.04 3.12
N PHE A 439 -34.64 -21.05 3.80
CA PHE A 439 -34.60 -20.95 5.26
C PHE A 439 -35.39 -22.08 5.93
N GLN A 440 -36.57 -22.42 5.39
CA GLN A 440 -37.35 -23.56 5.88
C GLN A 440 -36.57 -24.88 5.74
N GLN A 441 -35.89 -25.08 4.61
CA GLN A 441 -35.02 -26.24 4.40
C GLN A 441 -33.84 -26.24 5.37
N TYR A 442 -33.23 -25.08 5.63
CA TYR A 442 -32.14 -24.94 6.59
C TYR A 442 -32.57 -25.34 8.00
N ASN A 443 -33.76 -24.92 8.45
CA ASN A 443 -34.27 -25.26 9.78
C ASN A 443 -34.49 -26.77 9.97
N GLN A 444 -34.80 -27.51 8.89
CA GLN A 444 -34.89 -28.97 8.93
C GLN A 444 -33.52 -29.66 8.95
N GLN A 445 -32.47 -29.00 8.44
CA GLN A 445 -31.12 -29.55 8.27
C GLN A 445 -30.04 -28.62 8.85
N ARG A 446 -30.30 -28.10 10.06
CA ARG A 446 -29.53 -27.00 10.64
C ARG A 446 -28.04 -27.35 10.75
N GLY A 447 -27.20 -26.48 10.18
CA GLY A 447 -25.76 -26.69 10.16
C GLY A 447 -25.22 -27.66 9.09
N SER A 448 -26.06 -28.09 8.13
CA SER A 448 -25.64 -28.87 6.97
C SER A 448 -24.69 -28.07 6.06
N THR A 449 -23.67 -28.74 5.52
CA THR A 449 -22.68 -28.14 4.60
C THR A 449 -23.28 -27.72 3.26
N LEU A 450 -24.50 -28.17 2.93
CA LEU A 450 -25.27 -27.70 1.78
C LEU A 450 -25.51 -26.19 1.82
N PHE A 451 -25.54 -25.60 3.01
CA PHE A 451 -25.78 -24.18 3.23
C PHE A 451 -24.51 -23.40 3.56
N LYS A 452 -23.31 -23.95 3.29
CA LYS A 452 -22.02 -23.33 3.66
C LYS A 452 -21.87 -21.87 3.21
N GLY A 453 -22.50 -21.49 2.09
CA GLY A 453 -22.48 -20.12 1.56
C GLY A 453 -23.54 -19.18 2.12
N SER A 454 -24.46 -19.63 2.98
CA SER A 454 -25.48 -18.77 3.59
C SER A 454 -25.01 -18.20 4.92
N TYR A 455 -25.60 -17.07 5.28
CA TYR A 455 -25.39 -16.45 6.57
C TYR A 455 -25.89 -17.32 7.72
N TRP A 456 -26.91 -18.15 7.52
CA TRP A 456 -27.39 -19.08 8.55
C TRP A 456 -26.30 -20.08 8.98
N TYR A 457 -25.59 -20.67 8.02
CA TYR A 457 -24.48 -21.58 8.31
C TYR A 457 -23.33 -20.84 9.00
N TYR A 458 -22.99 -19.64 8.53
CA TYR A 458 -22.00 -18.79 9.17
C TYR A 458 -22.37 -18.51 10.64
N PHE A 459 -23.61 -18.12 10.88
CA PHE A 459 -24.15 -17.80 12.20
C PHE A 459 -24.14 -18.99 13.15
N ASP A 460 -24.40 -20.21 12.67
CA ASP A 460 -24.43 -21.39 13.55
C ASP A 460 -23.07 -22.10 13.72
N LYS A 461 -22.18 -22.07 12.72
CA LYS A 461 -20.99 -22.95 12.67
C LYS A 461 -19.64 -22.23 12.74
N ILE A 462 -19.56 -21.00 12.25
CA ILE A 462 -18.29 -20.27 12.19
C ILE A 462 -18.11 -19.47 13.48
N LYS A 463 -16.90 -19.34 14.03
CA LYS A 463 -16.69 -18.43 15.17
C LYS A 463 -16.64 -16.97 14.67
N ALA A 464 -17.25 -16.06 15.42
CA ALA A 464 -17.09 -14.64 15.16
C ALA A 464 -15.60 -14.24 15.31
N PRO A 465 -15.12 -13.22 14.57
CA PRO A 465 -13.78 -12.68 14.77
C PRO A 465 -13.56 -12.24 16.23
N GLU A 466 -12.37 -12.51 16.77
CA GLU A 466 -11.92 -11.93 18.04
C GLU A 466 -11.45 -10.50 17.78
N ILE A 467 -12.06 -9.49 18.43
CA ILE A 467 -11.74 -8.06 18.30
C ILE A 467 -10.87 -7.59 19.45
#